data_AF-A0A3M2DCF5-F1
#
_entry.id   AF-A0A3M2DCF5-F1
#
_cell.length_a   1.000
_cell.length_b   1.000
_cell.length_c   1.000
_cell.angle_alpha   90.00
_cell.angle_beta   90.00
_cell.angle_gamma   90.00
#
_symmetry.space_group_name_H-M   'P 1'
#
loop_
_entity.id
_entity.type
_entity.pdbx_description
1 polymer ?
#
loop_
_entity_poly.entity_id
_entity_poly.type
_entity_poly.pdbx_seq_one_letter_code
_entity_poly.pdbx_strand_id
1 'polypeptide(L)'
;MIKRLCILVLVLILKASLFAQNERYELGKRLRKLEAELENASPQLRKEAFAEIKKAVDGFFTFRFSDVAKSLDKAYLILKQRNDEQSLWAESLSVLPEYRFIDGKNTELELAISAFYRTLDTIPQNATLNLSLTDSKGKAFKKFQPVLIKSLPISEKISLGRIKAGDYFLRSEILIGGKILSVSEQVISISDNLEQRLEGLEKKLESNKSDWKKETALEYLKILQRLKKGETLETDYKADEILKKVEILAFKPEGFEVRPGQTLIAIPLSDGVQVSRVFLPKDYNKAKALPLVIALHGAGGSENLFFESYGNGKIVKLCQDRGWILIAPRNFGFKAVKMQEFIESLSEIYKIDKSKIFLIGHSLGSIQALTIASERAELFRAIALVSAGGNFKSDEKLKNLPIFIATGTADFSFRNSKLLQERMLQAGFTNVKFVAYEDVEHLTAVQFSLNEIFDFFDKTL
;
A
#
# COMPACT_ATOMS: atom_id res chain seq x y z
N MET A 1 -5.47 15.77 -28.94
CA MET A 1 -6.23 15.81 -27.66
C MET A 1 -5.53 15.09 -26.50
N ILE A 2 -4.86 13.95 -26.71
CA ILE A 2 -4.19 13.16 -25.65
C ILE A 2 -3.04 13.92 -24.93
N LYS A 3 -2.31 14.80 -25.63
CA LYS A 3 -1.23 15.60 -25.03
C LYS A 3 -1.69 16.69 -24.04
N ARG A 4 -2.96 17.10 -24.05
CA ARG A 4 -3.50 18.13 -23.13
C ARG A 4 -4.10 17.53 -21.85
N LEU A 5 -4.45 16.25 -21.84
CA LEU A 5 -4.97 15.57 -20.64
C LEU A 5 -3.84 15.17 -19.67
N CYS A 6 -2.66 14.78 -20.19
CA CYS A 6 -1.50 14.44 -19.36
C CYS A 6 -0.90 15.63 -18.60
N ILE A 7 -1.03 16.85 -19.15
CA ILE A 7 -0.47 18.07 -18.53
C ILE A 7 -1.39 18.57 -17.40
N LEU A 8 -2.70 18.35 -17.49
CA LEU A 8 -3.63 18.72 -16.41
C LEU A 8 -3.50 17.79 -15.19
N VAL A 9 -3.16 16.51 -15.40
CA VAL A 9 -2.95 15.53 -14.32
C VAL A 9 -1.62 15.74 -13.61
N LEU A 10 -0.57 16.22 -14.28
CA LEU A 10 0.74 16.44 -13.66
C LEU A 10 0.81 17.69 -12.76
N VAL A 11 0.02 18.72 -13.06
CA VAL A 11 0.11 20.03 -12.38
C VAL A 11 -0.73 20.09 -11.08
N LEU A 12 -1.71 19.20 -10.91
CA LEU A 12 -2.56 19.14 -9.71
C LEU A 12 -2.01 18.26 -8.57
N ILE A 13 -0.94 17.50 -8.79
CA ILE A 13 -0.31 16.63 -7.77
C ILE A 13 0.61 17.40 -6.82
N LEU A 14 1.01 18.63 -7.17
CA LEU A 14 2.07 19.38 -6.48
C LEU A 14 1.61 20.30 -5.32
N LYS A 15 0.32 20.36 -4.98
CA LYS A 15 -0.20 21.05 -3.77
C LYS A 15 -1.37 20.31 -3.13
N ALA A 16 -1.27 19.00 -2.99
CA ALA A 16 -2.17 18.25 -2.11
C ALA A 16 -1.88 18.69 -0.66
N SER A 17 -2.79 19.48 -0.09
CA SER A 17 -2.75 19.98 1.29
C SER A 17 -2.62 18.84 2.32
N LEU A 18 -2.25 19.15 3.57
CA LEU A 18 -2.32 18.20 4.69
C LEU A 18 -3.68 17.47 4.76
N PHE A 19 -4.75 18.15 4.33
CA PHE A 19 -6.11 17.60 4.28
C PHE A 19 -6.22 16.38 3.34
N ALA A 20 -5.62 16.47 2.15
CA ALA A 20 -5.61 15.36 1.19
C ALA A 20 -4.80 14.14 1.66
N GLN A 21 -3.86 14.33 2.60
CA GLN A 21 -3.08 13.23 3.17
C GLN A 21 -3.89 12.46 4.22
N ASN A 22 -4.61 13.17 5.10
CA ASN A 22 -5.54 12.55 6.07
C ASN A 22 -6.61 11.72 5.36
N GLU A 23 -7.19 12.24 4.27
CA GLU A 23 -8.20 11.52 3.49
C GLU A 23 -7.64 10.23 2.89
N ARG A 24 -6.45 10.27 2.28
CA ARG A 24 -5.80 9.08 1.72
C ARG A 24 -5.51 8.02 2.78
N TYR A 25 -5.03 8.44 3.94
CA TYR A 25 -4.77 7.53 5.07
C TYR A 25 -6.05 6.83 5.54
N GLU A 26 -7.13 7.59 5.73
CA GLU A 26 -8.42 7.07 6.19
C GLU A 26 -9.10 6.16 5.15
N LEU A 27 -8.98 6.49 3.85
CA LEU A 27 -9.45 5.62 2.78
C LEU A 27 -8.63 4.34 2.67
N GLY A 28 -7.30 4.42 2.81
CA GLY A 28 -6.42 3.26 2.82
C GLY A 28 -6.76 2.28 3.93
N LYS A 29 -6.99 2.77 5.15
CA LYS A 29 -7.42 1.94 6.29
C LYS A 29 -8.74 1.20 6.01
N ARG A 30 -9.74 1.90 5.49
CA ARG A 30 -11.05 1.31 5.15
C ARG A 30 -10.94 0.25 4.06
N LEU A 31 -10.14 0.53 3.02
CA LEU A 31 -9.90 -0.42 1.94
C LEU A 31 -9.28 -1.72 2.46
N ARG A 32 -8.22 -1.64 3.28
CA ARG A 32 -7.57 -2.84 3.84
C ARG A 32 -8.50 -3.67 4.71
N LYS A 33 -9.29 -3.00 5.54
CA LYS A 33 -10.30 -3.61 6.41
C LYS A 33 -11.37 -4.34 5.59
N LEU A 34 -11.84 -3.73 4.49
CA LEU A 34 -12.74 -4.34 3.53
C LEU A 34 -12.12 -5.56 2.83
N GLU A 35 -10.93 -5.40 2.25
CA GLU A 35 -10.25 -6.46 1.47
C GLU A 35 -9.98 -7.72 2.30
N ALA A 36 -9.66 -7.55 3.59
CA ALA A 36 -9.43 -8.65 4.53
C ALA A 36 -10.68 -9.53 4.72
N GLU A 37 -11.88 -8.94 4.75
CA GLU A 37 -13.15 -9.67 4.85
C GLU A 37 -13.55 -10.26 3.48
N LEU A 38 -13.27 -9.54 2.40
CA LEU A 38 -13.66 -9.91 1.04
C LEU A 38 -13.05 -11.26 0.60
N GLU A 39 -11.81 -11.54 1.03
CA GLU A 39 -11.08 -12.77 0.69
C GLU A 39 -11.81 -14.04 1.18
N ASN A 40 -12.58 -13.97 2.26
CA ASN A 40 -13.24 -15.14 2.85
C ASN A 40 -14.77 -15.10 2.74
N ALA A 41 -15.33 -14.02 2.18
CA ALA A 41 -16.76 -13.85 2.03
C ALA A 41 -17.38 -14.83 1.02
N SER A 42 -18.64 -15.21 1.27
CA SER A 42 -19.40 -16.05 0.34
C SER A 42 -19.64 -15.32 -1.00
N PRO A 43 -19.87 -16.04 -2.11
CA PRO A 43 -20.16 -15.41 -3.39
C PRO A 43 -21.33 -14.42 -3.34
N GLN A 44 -22.37 -14.73 -2.56
CA GLN A 44 -23.53 -13.85 -2.38
C GLN A 44 -23.14 -12.52 -1.69
N LEU A 45 -22.42 -12.58 -0.57
CA LEU A 45 -21.99 -11.38 0.16
C LEU A 45 -21.01 -10.54 -0.67
N ARG A 46 -20.11 -11.18 -1.43
CA ARG A 46 -19.20 -10.48 -2.35
C ARG A 46 -19.98 -9.70 -3.40
N LYS A 47 -20.97 -10.33 -4.02
CA LYS A 47 -21.79 -9.69 -5.05
C LYS A 47 -22.49 -8.43 -4.53
N GLU A 48 -23.06 -8.50 -3.32
CA GLU A 48 -23.69 -7.34 -2.67
C GLU A 48 -22.65 -6.25 -2.35
N ALA A 49 -21.49 -6.63 -1.82
CA ALA A 49 -20.42 -5.68 -1.52
C ALA A 49 -19.86 -5.01 -2.80
N PHE A 50 -19.71 -5.74 -3.91
CA PHE A 50 -19.17 -5.21 -5.16
C PHE A 50 -19.96 -4.01 -5.70
N ALA A 51 -21.28 -3.97 -5.49
CA ALA A 51 -22.09 -2.82 -5.87
C ALA A 51 -21.64 -1.53 -5.14
N GLU A 52 -21.30 -1.62 -3.86
CA GLU A 52 -20.78 -0.49 -3.08
C GLU A 52 -19.29 -0.22 -3.39
N ILE A 53 -18.47 -1.25 -3.60
CA ILE A 53 -17.05 -1.09 -3.99
C ILE A 53 -16.96 -0.34 -5.32
N LYS A 54 -17.81 -0.68 -6.29
CA LYS A 54 -17.86 0.03 -7.56
C LYS A 54 -18.17 1.52 -7.38
N LYS A 55 -19.12 1.88 -6.50
CA LYS A 55 -19.41 3.28 -6.17
C LYS A 55 -18.18 3.98 -5.56
N ALA A 56 -17.45 3.29 -4.70
CA ALA A 56 -16.22 3.81 -4.10
C ALA A 56 -15.17 4.12 -5.17
N VAL A 57 -14.99 3.22 -6.14
CA VAL A 57 -14.02 3.39 -7.23
C VAL A 57 -14.42 4.52 -8.17
N ASP A 58 -15.69 4.59 -8.58
CA ASP A 58 -16.21 5.70 -9.39
C ASP A 58 -16.06 7.04 -8.63
N GLY A 59 -16.30 7.05 -7.32
CA GLY A 59 -16.12 8.21 -6.44
C GLY A 59 -14.66 8.67 -6.36
N PHE A 60 -13.71 7.75 -6.28
CA PHE A 60 -12.29 8.05 -6.15
C PHE A 60 -11.75 8.84 -7.35
N PHE A 61 -12.10 8.42 -8.58
CA PHE A 61 -11.69 9.13 -9.80
C PHE A 61 -12.36 10.51 -9.97
N THR A 62 -13.42 10.77 -9.20
CA THR A 62 -14.11 12.07 -9.14
C THR A 62 -13.75 12.89 -7.90
N PHE A 63 -12.76 12.46 -7.10
CA PHE A 63 -12.30 13.12 -5.87
C PHE A 63 -13.39 13.31 -4.79
N ARG A 64 -14.43 12.46 -4.77
CA ARG A 64 -15.52 12.50 -3.78
C ARG A 64 -15.21 11.65 -2.55
N PHE A 65 -14.14 11.96 -1.82
CA PHE A 65 -13.56 11.07 -0.81
C PHE A 65 -14.51 10.68 0.34
N SER A 66 -15.40 11.57 0.79
CA SER A 66 -16.44 11.22 1.77
C SER A 66 -17.41 10.14 1.25
N ASP A 67 -17.80 10.21 -0.02
CA ASP A 67 -18.66 9.19 -0.66
C ASP A 67 -17.91 7.87 -0.85
N VAL A 68 -16.60 7.95 -1.15
CA VAL A 68 -15.72 6.77 -1.22
C VAL A 68 -15.67 6.08 0.14
N ALA A 69 -15.37 6.82 1.22
CA ALA A 69 -15.31 6.27 2.57
C ALA A 69 -16.63 5.61 2.97
N LYS A 70 -17.76 6.28 2.74
CA LYS A 70 -19.10 5.74 3.01
C LYS A 70 -19.38 4.45 2.25
N SER A 71 -18.98 4.39 0.98
CA SER A 71 -19.20 3.21 0.14
C SER A 71 -18.29 2.04 0.58
N LEU A 72 -17.04 2.30 0.94
CA LEU A 72 -16.14 1.28 1.50
C LEU A 72 -16.66 0.72 2.83
N ASP A 73 -17.13 1.58 3.73
CA ASP A 73 -17.67 1.16 5.02
C ASP A 73 -18.97 0.36 4.85
N LYS A 74 -19.86 0.77 3.94
CA LYS A 74 -21.05 -0.02 3.59
C LYS A 74 -20.69 -1.40 3.03
N ALA A 75 -19.74 -1.46 2.10
CA ALA A 75 -19.26 -2.72 1.56
C ALA A 75 -18.73 -3.63 2.69
N TYR A 76 -17.90 -3.07 3.59
CA TYR A 76 -17.38 -3.80 4.74
C TYR A 76 -18.52 -4.31 5.65
N LEU A 77 -19.50 -3.46 5.97
CA LEU A 77 -20.62 -3.81 6.84
C LEU A 77 -21.53 -4.90 6.22
N ILE A 78 -21.73 -4.89 4.89
CA ILE A 78 -22.38 -5.98 4.16
C ILE A 78 -21.63 -7.30 4.42
N LEU A 79 -20.31 -7.31 4.25
CA LEU A 79 -19.50 -8.52 4.50
C LEU A 79 -19.55 -8.96 5.97
N LYS A 80 -19.68 -8.01 6.91
CA LYS A 80 -19.89 -8.32 8.34
C LYS A 80 -21.33 -8.69 8.70
N GLN A 81 -22.26 -8.66 7.74
CA GLN A 81 -23.69 -8.83 7.96
C GLN A 81 -24.25 -7.88 9.05
N ARG A 82 -23.83 -6.62 8.97
CA ARG A 82 -24.30 -5.52 9.83
C ARG A 82 -24.94 -4.47 8.93
N ASN A 83 -26.20 -4.15 9.18
CA ASN A 83 -27.03 -3.32 8.32
C ASN A 83 -27.75 -2.21 9.10
N ASP A 84 -27.32 -1.95 10.33
CA ASP A 84 -27.86 -0.89 11.18
C ASP A 84 -27.11 0.44 11.01
N GLU A 85 -27.84 1.56 11.19
CA GLU A 85 -27.30 2.90 11.02
C GLU A 85 -26.24 3.27 12.08
N GLN A 86 -26.29 2.65 13.26
CA GLN A 86 -25.32 2.88 14.33
C GLN A 86 -23.94 2.31 13.97
N SER A 87 -23.90 1.15 13.33
CA SER A 87 -22.67 0.56 12.79
C SER A 87 -22.06 1.45 11.72
N LEU A 88 -22.86 1.99 10.78
CA LEU A 88 -22.35 2.92 9.77
C LEU A 88 -21.88 4.24 10.39
N TRP A 89 -22.60 4.77 11.38
CA TRP A 89 -22.16 5.93 12.15
C TRP A 89 -20.80 5.67 12.83
N ALA A 90 -20.63 4.52 13.49
CA ALA A 90 -19.39 4.16 14.16
C ALA A 90 -18.21 4.03 13.18
N GLU A 91 -18.41 3.43 12.00
CA GLU A 91 -17.39 3.34 10.95
C GLU A 91 -17.09 4.69 10.29
N SER A 92 -18.02 5.64 10.32
CA SER A 92 -17.79 6.98 9.78
C SER A 92 -16.81 7.82 10.59
N LEU A 93 -16.50 7.43 11.84
CA LEU A 93 -15.62 8.20 12.70
C LEU A 93 -14.15 8.01 12.31
N SER A 94 -13.40 9.10 12.46
CA SER A 94 -11.95 9.15 12.37
C SER A 94 -11.39 9.56 13.73
N VAL A 95 -10.31 8.90 14.15
CA VAL A 95 -9.57 9.20 15.37
C VAL A 95 -8.13 9.45 14.96
N LEU A 96 -7.69 10.71 14.97
CA LEU A 96 -6.38 11.12 14.48
C LEU A 96 -5.54 11.71 15.61
N PRO A 97 -4.39 11.11 15.94
CA PRO A 97 -3.42 11.70 16.85
C PRO A 97 -2.73 12.90 16.17
N GLU A 98 -2.39 13.91 16.97
CA GLU A 98 -1.60 15.06 16.50
C GLU A 98 -0.18 14.65 16.03
N TYR A 99 0.40 13.62 16.66
CA TYR A 99 1.73 13.09 16.34
C TYR A 99 1.70 11.56 16.29
N ARG A 100 2.40 11.00 15.31
CA ARG A 100 2.64 9.55 15.20
C ARG A 100 4.07 9.15 15.55
N PHE A 101 4.98 10.13 15.67
CA PHE A 101 6.31 9.93 16.20
C PHE A 101 6.59 10.92 17.33
N ILE A 102 6.67 10.39 18.54
CA ILE A 102 6.63 11.15 19.80
C ILE A 102 8.00 11.07 20.48
N ASP A 103 8.47 12.21 20.99
CA ASP A 103 9.64 12.24 21.88
C ASP A 103 9.23 11.67 23.25
N GLY A 104 10.02 10.72 23.80
CA GLY A 104 9.72 10.05 25.07
C GLY A 104 9.53 10.97 26.29
N LYS A 105 9.97 12.24 26.20
CA LYS A 105 9.67 13.26 27.23
C LYS A 105 8.22 13.77 27.20
N ASN A 106 7.52 13.62 26.09
CA ASN A 106 6.13 14.04 25.94
C ASN A 106 5.23 12.99 26.61
N THR A 107 4.48 13.43 27.63
CA THR A 107 3.65 12.53 28.46
C THR A 107 2.16 12.61 28.13
N GLU A 108 1.81 13.37 27.10
CA GLU A 108 0.45 13.62 26.64
C GLU A 108 0.39 13.51 25.12
N LEU A 109 -0.78 13.17 24.60
CA LEU A 109 -1.08 13.12 23.17
C LEU A 109 -2.49 13.65 22.93
N GLU A 110 -2.62 14.63 22.05
CA GLU A 110 -3.92 15.12 21.58
C GLU A 110 -4.48 14.23 20.45
N LEU A 111 -5.79 13.99 20.49
CA LEU A 111 -6.53 13.20 19.51
C LEU A 111 -7.70 14.03 19.00
N ALA A 112 -7.81 14.15 17.67
CA ALA A 112 -9.00 14.69 17.01
C ALA A 112 -9.96 13.54 16.68
N ILE A 113 -11.20 13.65 17.15
CA ILE A 113 -12.30 12.74 16.82
C ILE A 113 -13.33 13.49 15.98
N SER A 114 -13.60 13.00 14.78
CA SER A 114 -14.54 13.64 13.85
C SER A 114 -15.27 12.61 12.99
N ALA A 115 -16.41 13.01 12.42
CA ALA A 115 -17.06 12.22 11.39
C ALA A 115 -16.40 12.52 10.03
N PHE A 116 -15.89 11.50 9.35
CA PHE A 116 -15.29 11.61 8.02
C PHE A 116 -16.35 11.88 6.92
N TYR A 117 -17.58 11.42 7.16
CA TYR A 117 -18.75 11.69 6.35
C TYR A 117 -20.01 11.68 7.21
N ARG A 118 -21.07 12.37 6.73
CA ARG A 118 -22.33 12.46 7.45
C ARG A 118 -23.14 11.16 7.36
N THR A 119 -23.69 10.72 8.50
CA THR A 119 -24.53 9.53 8.65
C THR A 119 -25.86 9.89 9.31
N LEU A 120 -25.90 9.92 10.63
CA LEU A 120 -27.06 10.29 11.45
C LEU A 120 -27.10 11.81 11.70
N ASP A 121 -28.30 12.34 11.95
CA ASP A 121 -28.49 13.74 12.36
C ASP A 121 -28.19 13.98 13.84
N THR A 122 -28.24 12.93 14.65
CA THR A 122 -27.94 12.98 16.09
C THR A 122 -26.93 11.91 16.47
N ILE A 123 -26.15 12.18 17.51
CA ILE A 123 -25.18 11.22 18.05
C ILE A 123 -25.94 10.15 18.84
N PRO A 124 -25.68 8.85 18.61
CA PRO A 124 -26.30 7.77 19.36
C PRO A 124 -26.10 7.92 20.87
N GLN A 125 -27.16 7.64 21.64
CA GLN A 125 -27.08 7.68 23.10
C GLN A 125 -26.04 6.68 23.62
N ASN A 126 -25.28 7.08 24.64
CA ASN A 126 -24.21 6.27 25.24
C ASN A 126 -23.12 5.85 24.23
N ALA A 127 -22.85 6.66 23.22
CA ALA A 127 -21.70 6.48 22.34
C ALA A 127 -20.40 6.80 23.07
N THR A 128 -19.45 5.86 23.06
CA THR A 128 -18.16 6.00 23.75
C THR A 128 -17.01 5.57 22.85
N LEU A 129 -15.87 6.23 23.02
CA LEU A 129 -14.59 5.82 22.43
C LEU A 129 -13.70 5.25 23.54
N ASN A 130 -13.35 3.97 23.40
CA ASN A 130 -12.34 3.34 24.22
C ASN A 130 -11.01 3.36 23.48
N LEU A 131 -9.97 3.81 24.18
CA LEU A 131 -8.61 3.88 23.66
C LEU A 131 -7.70 2.96 24.45
N SER A 132 -6.79 2.30 23.74
CA SER A 132 -5.69 1.55 24.36
C SER A 132 -4.44 1.60 23.49
N LEU A 133 -3.28 1.46 24.12
CA LEU A 133 -2.05 1.13 23.43
C LEU A 133 -1.79 -0.37 23.54
N THR A 134 -1.55 -1.01 22.41
CA THR A 134 -1.27 -2.44 22.29
C THR A 134 0.11 -2.69 21.68
N ASP A 135 0.69 -3.86 21.96
CA ASP A 135 1.89 -4.32 21.28
C ASP A 135 1.56 -4.94 19.90
N SER A 136 2.59 -5.39 19.17
CA SER A 136 2.43 -6.05 17.86
C SER A 136 1.64 -7.37 17.88
N LYS A 137 1.34 -7.93 19.06
CA LYS A 137 0.50 -9.12 19.24
C LYS A 137 -0.92 -8.75 19.69
N GLY A 138 -1.27 -7.46 19.71
CA GLY A 138 -2.56 -6.96 20.16
C GLY A 138 -2.75 -6.98 21.68
N LYS A 139 -1.70 -7.28 22.46
CA LYS A 139 -1.79 -7.26 23.93
C LYS A 139 -1.78 -5.81 24.40
N ALA A 140 -2.88 -5.39 25.02
CA ALA A 140 -2.97 -4.07 25.64
C ALA A 140 -1.95 -3.93 26.78
N PHE A 141 -1.12 -2.90 26.71
CA PHE A 141 -0.21 -2.53 27.81
C PHE A 141 -0.69 -1.28 28.55
N LYS A 142 -1.53 -0.45 27.92
CA LYS A 142 -2.16 0.70 28.57
C LYS A 142 -3.58 0.92 28.05
N LYS A 143 -4.54 1.12 28.94
CA LYS A 143 -5.91 1.54 28.63
C LYS A 143 -6.12 2.97 29.14
N PHE A 144 -6.85 3.77 28.39
CA PHE A 144 -7.18 5.14 28.77
C PHE A 144 -8.63 5.23 29.28
N GLN A 145 -8.96 6.36 29.90
CA GLN A 145 -10.33 6.62 30.31
C GLN A 145 -11.24 6.67 29.08
N PRO A 146 -12.42 6.02 29.12
CA PRO A 146 -13.40 6.12 28.04
C PRO A 146 -13.81 7.57 27.78
N VAL A 147 -13.88 7.93 26.51
CA VAL A 147 -14.35 9.25 26.07
C VAL A 147 -15.83 9.15 25.72
N LEU A 148 -16.67 9.97 26.35
CA LEU A 148 -18.10 10.05 26.03
C LEU A 148 -18.33 11.00 24.85
N ILE A 149 -18.88 10.49 23.75
CA ILE A 149 -19.09 11.27 22.53
C ILE A 149 -20.46 11.95 22.61
N LYS A 150 -20.47 13.26 22.91
CA LYS A 150 -21.70 14.08 23.00
C LYS A 150 -21.90 15.03 21.82
N SER A 151 -20.82 15.39 21.13
CA SER A 151 -20.77 16.27 19.97
C SER A 151 -19.67 15.79 19.02
N LEU A 152 -19.62 16.27 17.78
CA LEU A 152 -18.49 16.09 16.87
C LEU A 152 -18.25 17.39 16.10
N PRO A 153 -16.98 17.78 15.84
CA PRO A 153 -15.75 17.12 16.29
C PRO A 153 -15.48 17.30 17.80
N ILE A 154 -14.59 16.48 18.37
CA ILE A 154 -14.05 16.61 19.73
C ILE A 154 -12.52 16.54 19.65
N SER A 155 -11.84 17.33 20.47
CA SER A 155 -10.41 17.12 20.77
C SER A 155 -10.28 16.54 22.18
N GLU A 156 -9.52 15.46 22.31
CA GLU A 156 -9.27 14.76 23.57
C GLU A 156 -7.78 14.62 23.83
N LYS A 157 -7.37 14.97 25.06
CA LYS A 157 -5.98 14.82 25.50
C LYS A 157 -5.85 13.57 26.37
N ILE A 158 -5.03 12.62 25.92
CA ILE A 158 -4.75 11.40 26.70
C ILE A 158 -3.39 11.50 27.39
N SER A 159 -3.33 11.06 28.65
CA SER A 159 -2.07 10.99 29.41
C SER A 159 -1.33 9.69 29.09
N LEU A 160 -0.31 9.77 28.24
CA LEU A 160 0.62 8.68 27.92
C LEU A 160 1.47 8.30 29.14
N GLY A 161 1.80 9.25 30.01
CA GLY A 161 2.79 9.04 31.06
C GLY A 161 4.16 8.69 30.49
N ARG A 162 5.03 8.01 31.27
CA ARG A 162 6.30 7.48 30.76
C ARG A 162 6.07 6.13 30.08
N ILE A 163 6.32 6.08 28.78
CA ILE A 163 6.28 4.85 27.98
C ILE A 163 7.69 4.62 27.43
N LYS A 164 8.14 3.37 27.43
CA LYS A 164 9.44 2.99 26.89
C LYS A 164 9.49 3.26 25.38
N ALA A 165 10.66 3.61 24.84
CA ALA A 165 10.86 3.69 23.40
C ALA A 165 10.43 2.40 22.68
N GLY A 166 9.72 2.55 21.56
CA GLY A 166 9.19 1.44 20.77
C GLY A 166 8.03 1.86 19.86
N ASP A 167 7.62 0.93 19.00
CA ASP A 167 6.44 1.06 18.14
C ASP A 167 5.24 0.37 18.80
N TYR A 168 4.13 1.09 18.89
CA TYR A 168 2.89 0.66 19.52
C TYR A 168 1.70 0.88 18.58
N PHE A 169 0.59 0.22 18.86
CA PHE A 169 -0.67 0.46 18.15
C PHE A 169 -1.65 1.19 19.05
N LEU A 170 -2.09 2.38 18.63
CA LEU A 170 -3.23 3.06 19.23
C LEU A 170 -4.50 2.44 18.67
N ARG A 171 -5.15 1.63 19.52
CA ARG A 171 -6.40 0.96 19.23
C ARG A 171 -7.56 1.81 19.70
N SER A 172 -8.46 2.13 18.78
CA SER A 172 -9.69 2.89 18.98
C SER A 172 -10.89 1.97 18.78
N GLU A 173 -11.71 1.84 19.80
CA GLU A 173 -12.96 1.07 19.75
C GLU A 173 -14.13 2.02 19.96
N ILE A 174 -15.06 2.06 19.01
CA ILE A 174 -16.31 2.84 19.11
C ILE A 174 -17.41 1.93 19.60
N LEU A 175 -18.03 2.29 20.71
CA LEU A 175 -19.08 1.52 21.37
C LEU A 175 -20.38 2.32 21.46
N ILE A 176 -21.51 1.64 21.30
CA ILE A 176 -22.83 2.17 21.61
C ILE A 176 -23.52 1.17 22.53
N GLY A 177 -24.01 1.64 23.68
CA GLY A 177 -24.65 0.77 24.69
C GLY A 177 -23.75 -0.39 25.15
N GLY A 178 -22.42 -0.19 25.18
CA GLY A 178 -21.44 -1.20 25.56
C GLY A 178 -21.06 -2.21 24.46
N LYS A 179 -21.67 -2.15 23.27
CA LYS A 179 -21.33 -3.01 22.13
C LYS A 179 -20.29 -2.33 21.24
N ILE A 180 -19.18 -3.01 20.95
CA ILE A 180 -18.17 -2.53 19.99
C ILE A 180 -18.71 -2.64 18.57
N LEU A 181 -18.79 -1.50 17.88
CA LEU A 181 -19.29 -1.41 16.51
C LEU A 181 -18.18 -1.17 15.48
N SER A 182 -17.19 -0.33 15.82
CA SER A 182 -15.99 -0.13 14.99
C SER A 182 -14.74 -0.32 15.81
N VAL A 183 -13.72 -0.87 15.16
CA VAL A 183 -12.35 -0.98 15.67
C VAL A 183 -11.43 -0.44 14.58
N SER A 184 -10.49 0.41 14.99
CA SER A 184 -9.36 0.83 14.16
C SER A 184 -8.07 0.84 14.96
N GLU A 185 -6.96 0.60 14.29
CA GLU A 185 -5.62 0.66 14.86
C GLU A 185 -4.75 1.56 13.98
N GLN A 186 -3.80 2.24 14.60
CA GLN A 186 -2.77 3.03 13.93
C GLN A 186 -1.46 2.99 14.72
N VAL A 187 -0.33 3.13 14.03
CA VAL A 187 0.98 3.08 14.70
C VAL A 187 1.29 4.41 15.37
N ILE A 188 1.70 4.33 16.63
CA ILE A 188 2.34 5.41 17.39
C ILE A 188 3.73 4.93 17.79
N SER A 189 4.75 5.70 17.43
CA SER A 189 6.14 5.40 17.76
C SER A 189 6.65 6.38 18.80
N ILE A 190 7.43 5.88 19.76
CA ILE A 190 8.03 6.69 20.82
C ILE A 190 9.53 6.44 20.81
N SER A 191 10.34 7.50 20.83
CA SER A 191 11.79 7.39 20.96
C SER A 191 12.36 8.46 21.90
N ASP A 192 13.40 8.10 22.64
CA ASP A 192 14.12 9.04 23.50
C ASP A 192 15.07 9.93 22.68
N ASN A 193 15.27 11.17 23.16
CA ASN A 193 16.18 12.17 22.59
C ASN A 193 15.95 12.41 21.08
N LEU A 194 14.69 12.44 20.68
CA LEU A 194 14.31 12.36 19.27
C LEU A 194 14.85 13.53 18.44
N GLU A 195 14.77 14.75 18.97
CA GLU A 195 15.32 15.95 18.31
C GLU A 195 16.80 15.79 17.97
N GLN A 196 17.61 15.52 19.00
CA GLN A 196 19.06 15.38 18.88
C GLN A 196 19.45 14.26 17.92
N ARG A 197 18.74 13.13 17.94
CA ARG A 197 19.02 11.99 17.06
C ARG A 197 18.75 12.34 15.59
N LEU A 198 17.64 13.02 15.29
CA LEU A 198 17.32 13.44 13.91
C LEU A 198 18.29 14.50 13.39
N GLU A 199 18.67 15.48 14.21
CA GLU A 199 19.69 16.48 13.84
C GLU A 199 21.07 15.83 13.56
N GLY A 200 21.45 14.85 14.38
CA GLY A 200 22.69 14.10 14.18
C GLY A 200 22.69 13.30 12.88
N LEU A 201 21.54 12.72 12.50
CA LEU A 201 21.37 12.00 11.25
C LEU A 201 21.45 12.92 10.02
N GLU A 202 20.80 14.08 10.08
CA GLU A 202 20.84 15.08 9.00
C GLU A 202 22.27 15.50 8.69
N LYS A 203 23.03 15.94 9.71
CA LYS A 203 24.44 16.31 9.57
C LYS A 203 25.30 15.17 9.03
N LYS A 204 25.03 13.92 9.46
CA LYS A 204 25.81 12.77 9.01
C LYS A 204 25.58 12.44 7.53
N LEU A 205 24.36 12.64 7.04
CA LEU A 205 23.95 12.25 5.69
C LEU A 205 24.23 13.33 4.61
N GLU A 206 24.71 14.51 4.98
CA GLU A 206 25.12 15.60 4.06
C GLU A 206 26.30 15.26 3.12
N SER A 207 27.07 14.19 3.38
CA SER A 207 28.27 13.84 2.59
C SER A 207 28.01 13.55 1.10
N ASN A 208 29.02 13.61 0.23
CA ASN A 208 28.84 13.59 -1.24
C ASN A 208 28.71 12.21 -1.94
N LYS A 209 29.12 11.09 -1.34
CA LYS A 209 29.04 9.79 -2.03
C LYS A 209 27.61 9.23 -1.93
N SER A 210 26.95 9.01 -3.07
CA SER A 210 25.62 8.42 -3.13
C SER A 210 25.73 6.93 -3.45
N ASP A 211 25.16 6.09 -2.58
CA ASP A 211 24.92 4.67 -2.80
C ASP A 211 23.51 4.32 -2.27
N TRP A 212 23.04 3.11 -2.53
CA TRP A 212 21.69 2.71 -2.12
C TRP A 212 21.46 2.76 -0.60
N LYS A 213 22.50 2.56 0.23
CA LYS A 213 22.35 2.61 1.69
C LYS A 213 22.10 4.05 2.14
N LYS A 214 22.87 4.99 1.61
CA LYS A 214 22.68 6.41 1.91
C LYS A 214 21.35 6.94 1.37
N GLU A 215 20.99 6.62 0.13
CA GLU A 215 19.70 7.06 -0.43
C GLU A 215 18.53 6.49 0.38
N THR A 216 18.64 5.23 0.83
CA THR A 216 17.64 4.62 1.72
C THR A 216 17.57 5.34 3.07
N ALA A 217 18.72 5.70 3.66
CA ALA A 217 18.79 6.46 4.90
C ALA A 217 18.13 7.85 4.76
N LEU A 218 18.36 8.54 3.64
CA LEU A 218 17.75 9.83 3.33
C LEU A 218 16.22 9.72 3.19
N GLU A 219 15.71 8.71 2.49
CA GLU A 219 14.27 8.50 2.36
C GLU A 219 13.60 8.21 3.71
N TYR A 220 14.24 7.37 4.55
CA TYR A 220 13.74 7.15 5.89
C TYR A 220 13.81 8.40 6.77
N LEU A 221 14.90 9.19 6.71
CA LEU A 221 15.00 10.44 7.46
C LEU A 221 13.86 11.39 7.10
N LYS A 222 13.53 11.52 5.80
CA LYS A 222 12.37 12.30 5.34
C LYS A 222 11.06 11.81 5.98
N ILE A 223 10.82 10.50 6.01
CA ILE A 223 9.64 9.91 6.65
C ILE A 223 9.58 10.28 8.14
N LEU A 224 10.68 10.09 8.87
CA LEU A 224 10.76 10.37 10.32
C LEU A 224 10.51 11.85 10.63
N GLN A 225 11.11 12.76 9.86
CA GLN A 225 10.93 14.21 10.03
C GLN A 225 9.47 14.62 9.81
N ARG A 226 8.79 14.04 8.81
CA ARG A 226 7.38 14.33 8.52
C ARG A 226 6.46 13.81 9.64
N LEU A 227 6.68 12.58 10.11
CA LEU A 227 5.89 12.01 11.22
C LEU A 227 6.06 12.78 12.52
N LYS A 228 7.28 13.26 12.81
CA LYS A 228 7.57 14.12 13.96
C LYS A 228 6.87 15.49 13.87
N LYS A 229 6.70 16.03 12.66
CA LYS A 229 5.96 17.27 12.40
C LYS A 229 4.43 17.09 12.48
N GLY A 230 3.93 15.89 12.76
CA GLY A 230 2.50 15.60 12.85
C GLY A 230 1.85 15.34 11.49
N GLU A 231 2.63 15.15 10.41
CA GLU A 231 2.05 14.79 9.12
C GLU A 231 1.48 13.36 9.15
N THR A 232 0.24 13.20 8.68
CA THR A 232 -0.37 11.89 8.45
C THR A 232 0.07 11.38 7.09
N LEU A 233 1.03 10.47 7.04
CA LEU A 233 1.42 9.81 5.81
C LEU A 233 0.33 8.82 5.35
N GLU A 234 0.40 8.38 4.09
CA GLU A 234 -0.61 7.50 3.48
C GLU A 234 -0.79 6.14 4.18
N THR A 235 0.19 5.72 4.98
CA THR A 235 0.15 4.49 5.77
C THR A 235 0.89 4.65 7.09
N ASP A 236 0.79 3.63 7.92
CA ASP A 236 1.46 3.55 9.21
C ASP A 236 2.94 3.17 9.05
N TYR A 237 3.79 3.90 9.76
CA TYR A 237 5.23 3.65 9.80
C TYR A 237 5.67 3.38 11.24
N LYS A 238 6.42 2.29 11.43
CA LYS A 238 7.12 1.97 12.67
C LYS A 238 8.37 2.85 12.79
N ALA A 239 8.19 4.08 13.26
CA ALA A 239 9.20 5.11 13.19
C ALA A 239 10.38 4.83 14.14
N ASP A 240 10.18 4.15 15.26
CA ASP A 240 11.29 3.78 16.16
C ASP A 240 12.15 2.67 15.52
N GLU A 241 11.53 1.66 14.90
CA GLU A 241 12.25 0.66 14.09
C GLU A 241 13.00 1.32 12.92
N ILE A 242 12.37 2.23 12.20
CA ILE A 242 13.00 2.97 11.10
C ILE A 242 14.18 3.80 11.60
N LEU A 243 14.03 4.55 12.70
CA LEU A 243 15.09 5.38 13.27
C LEU A 243 16.35 4.55 13.56
N LYS A 244 16.19 3.38 14.18
CA LYS A 244 17.30 2.44 14.43
C LYS A 244 17.97 1.98 13.13
N LYS A 245 17.20 1.70 12.08
CA LYS A 245 17.74 1.33 10.75
C LYS A 245 18.53 2.48 10.13
N VAL A 246 18.03 3.71 10.20
CA VAL A 246 18.71 4.88 9.65
C VAL A 246 20.02 5.15 10.39
N GLU A 247 20.06 4.99 11.70
CA GLU A 247 21.30 5.13 12.48
C GLU A 247 22.36 4.12 12.06
N ILE A 248 21.98 2.87 11.81
CA ILE A 248 22.90 1.87 11.26
C ILE A 248 23.38 2.30 9.86
N LEU A 249 22.48 2.67 8.96
CA LEU A 249 22.84 3.08 7.60
C LEU A 249 23.73 4.34 7.57
N ALA A 250 23.51 5.29 8.48
CA ALA A 250 24.23 6.56 8.51
C ALA A 250 25.60 6.45 9.21
N PHE A 251 25.67 5.72 10.33
CA PHE A 251 26.87 5.69 11.18
C PHE A 251 27.70 4.41 11.07
N LYS A 252 27.09 3.27 10.69
CA LYS A 252 27.75 1.95 10.58
C LYS A 252 27.26 1.16 9.35
N PRO A 253 27.32 1.74 8.13
CA PRO A 253 26.72 1.15 6.94
C PRO A 253 27.29 -0.24 6.60
N GLU A 254 28.53 -0.53 6.96
CA GLU A 254 29.18 -1.85 6.83
C GLU A 254 28.49 -2.94 7.65
N GLY A 255 27.88 -2.58 8.79
CA GLY A 255 27.10 -3.49 9.63
C GLY A 255 25.63 -3.64 9.20
N PHE A 256 25.20 -2.95 8.15
CA PHE A 256 23.84 -3.09 7.64
C PHE A 256 23.68 -4.41 6.87
N GLU A 257 22.89 -5.31 7.45
CA GLU A 257 22.53 -6.58 6.84
C GLU A 257 21.14 -6.52 6.21
N VAL A 258 21.04 -7.05 5.00
CA VAL A 258 19.77 -7.36 4.37
C VAL A 258 19.15 -8.56 5.09
N ARG A 259 17.93 -8.40 5.62
CA ARG A 259 17.25 -9.42 6.41
C ARG A 259 15.87 -9.76 5.83
N PRO A 260 15.35 -10.98 6.07
CA PRO A 260 13.97 -11.31 5.78
C PRO A 260 12.96 -10.30 6.34
N GLY A 261 11.81 -10.18 5.67
CA GLY A 261 10.76 -9.22 6.00
C GLY A 261 10.65 -8.10 4.98
N GLN A 262 9.99 -7.02 5.38
CA GLN A 262 9.70 -5.88 4.52
C GLN A 262 10.58 -4.67 4.87
N THR A 263 11.11 -4.00 3.86
CA THR A 263 11.86 -2.75 4.04
C THR A 263 11.65 -1.83 2.86
N LEU A 264 11.80 -0.52 3.07
CA LEU A 264 12.01 0.43 1.99
C LEU A 264 13.47 0.34 1.53
N ILE A 265 13.67 0.55 0.23
CA ILE A 265 14.98 0.70 -0.39
C ILE A 265 14.91 1.83 -1.43
N ALA A 266 15.96 2.63 -1.50
CA ALA A 266 16.13 3.66 -2.51
C ALA A 266 17.42 3.39 -3.29
N ILE A 267 17.29 3.18 -4.60
CA ILE A 267 18.40 2.78 -5.47
C ILE A 267 18.72 3.95 -6.40
N PRO A 268 19.95 4.51 -6.36
CA PRO A 268 20.38 5.47 -7.37
C PRO A 268 20.50 4.75 -8.72
N LEU A 269 19.84 5.30 -9.73
CA LEU A 269 19.89 4.92 -11.14
C LEU A 269 20.36 6.11 -11.97
N SER A 270 20.66 5.87 -13.24
CA SER A 270 21.12 6.88 -14.19
C SER A 270 20.16 8.06 -14.37
N ASP A 271 18.85 7.85 -14.16
CA ASP A 271 17.81 8.86 -14.30
C ASP A 271 17.22 9.37 -12.98
N GLY A 272 17.84 9.04 -11.84
CA GLY A 272 17.44 9.49 -10.51
C GLY A 272 17.38 8.36 -9.49
N VAL A 273 16.72 8.59 -8.36
CA VAL A 273 16.61 7.59 -7.29
C VAL A 273 15.28 6.85 -7.38
N GLN A 274 15.33 5.53 -7.52
CA GLN A 274 14.15 4.67 -7.50
C GLN A 274 13.87 4.18 -6.08
N VAL A 275 12.89 4.80 -5.43
CA VAL A 275 12.35 4.33 -4.16
C VAL A 275 11.40 3.17 -4.40
N SER A 276 11.53 2.11 -3.61
CA SER A 276 10.75 0.88 -3.69
C SER A 276 10.53 0.27 -2.31
N ARG A 277 9.50 -0.55 -2.17
CA ARG A 277 9.32 -1.45 -1.04
C ARG A 277 9.67 -2.85 -1.48
N VAL A 278 10.44 -3.56 -0.67
CA VAL A 278 10.87 -4.93 -0.94
C VAL A 278 10.39 -5.85 0.18
N PHE A 279 10.04 -7.07 -0.20
CA PHE A 279 9.82 -8.18 0.72
C PHE A 279 10.82 -9.30 0.40
N LEU A 280 11.44 -9.81 1.46
CA LEU A 280 12.29 -10.99 1.44
C LEU A 280 11.63 -12.11 2.27
N PRO A 281 11.54 -13.33 1.75
CA PRO A 281 10.93 -14.45 2.47
C PRO A 281 11.77 -14.82 3.70
N LYS A 282 11.11 -15.38 4.73
CA LYS A 282 11.72 -15.78 6.02
C LYS A 282 13.04 -16.56 5.89
N ASP A 283 13.15 -17.42 4.87
CA ASP A 283 14.32 -18.29 4.69
C ASP A 283 15.42 -17.68 3.81
N TYR A 284 15.28 -16.40 3.42
CA TYR A 284 16.29 -15.73 2.60
C TYR A 284 17.58 -15.48 3.38
N ASN A 285 18.68 -16.06 2.88
CA ASN A 285 20.01 -15.99 3.50
C ASN A 285 21.13 -15.71 2.48
N LYS A 286 20.81 -15.22 1.28
CA LYS A 286 21.73 -15.00 0.14
C LYS A 286 22.48 -16.24 -0.38
N ALA A 287 22.28 -17.43 0.19
CA ALA A 287 22.97 -18.65 -0.24
C ALA A 287 22.43 -19.18 -1.58
N LYS A 288 21.13 -18.98 -1.84
CA LYS A 288 20.45 -19.39 -3.07
C LYS A 288 19.89 -18.19 -3.82
N ALA A 289 20.01 -18.21 -5.14
CA ALA A 289 19.33 -17.25 -6.01
C ALA A 289 17.81 -17.53 -6.03
N LEU A 290 17.00 -16.52 -5.74
CA LEU A 290 15.55 -16.63 -5.67
C LEU A 290 14.86 -15.94 -6.86
N PRO A 291 13.67 -16.41 -7.28
CA PRO A 291 12.81 -15.67 -8.19
C PRO A 291 12.45 -14.29 -7.65
N LEU A 292 12.22 -13.35 -8.57
CA LEU A 292 11.85 -11.97 -8.27
C LEU A 292 10.50 -11.64 -8.92
N VAL A 293 9.58 -11.09 -8.15
CA VAL A 293 8.35 -10.45 -8.66
C VAL A 293 8.53 -8.93 -8.56
N ILE A 294 8.40 -8.23 -9.68
CA ILE A 294 8.33 -6.78 -9.75
C ILE A 294 6.87 -6.38 -9.93
N ALA A 295 6.32 -5.53 -9.05
CA ALA A 295 4.91 -5.17 -9.03
C ALA A 295 4.69 -3.66 -9.26
N LEU A 296 4.13 -3.29 -10.42
CA LEU A 296 3.89 -1.91 -10.84
C LEU A 296 2.44 -1.50 -10.55
N HIS A 297 2.25 -0.54 -9.65
CA HIS A 297 0.91 -0.13 -9.20
C HIS A 297 0.17 0.77 -10.20
N GLY A 298 -1.14 0.92 -10.00
CA GLY A 298 -1.97 1.85 -10.79
C GLY A 298 -1.70 3.32 -10.49
N ALA A 299 -2.30 4.22 -11.27
CA ALA A 299 -2.14 5.65 -11.09
C ALA A 299 -2.60 6.12 -9.70
N GLY A 300 -1.84 7.01 -9.07
CA GLY A 300 -2.14 7.53 -7.74
C GLY A 300 -1.74 6.60 -6.58
N GLY A 301 -1.20 5.42 -6.86
CA GLY A 301 -0.59 4.53 -5.88
C GLY A 301 0.85 4.91 -5.52
N SER A 302 1.49 4.04 -4.74
CA SER A 302 2.88 4.12 -4.29
C SER A 302 3.48 2.72 -4.14
N GLU A 303 4.72 2.64 -3.64
CA GLU A 303 5.40 1.39 -3.31
C GLU A 303 4.65 0.55 -2.25
N ASN A 304 3.69 1.13 -1.54
CA ASN A 304 2.94 0.48 -0.48
C ASN A 304 1.71 -0.28 -0.99
N LEU A 305 1.17 0.07 -2.17
CA LEU A 305 -0.16 -0.38 -2.59
C LEU A 305 -0.26 -1.91 -2.72
N PHE A 306 0.72 -2.56 -3.34
CA PHE A 306 0.78 -4.03 -3.41
C PHE A 306 1.06 -4.70 -2.07
N PHE A 307 1.75 -4.02 -1.16
CA PHE A 307 2.15 -4.60 0.12
C PHE A 307 1.02 -4.57 1.16
N GLU A 308 0.12 -3.61 1.03
CA GLU A 308 -0.87 -3.33 2.06
C GLU A 308 -2.31 -3.43 1.58
N SER A 309 -2.58 -3.16 0.29
CA SER A 309 -3.90 -3.30 -0.33
C SER A 309 -3.88 -4.44 -1.35
N TYR A 310 -4.73 -4.38 -2.39
CA TYR A 310 -4.83 -5.41 -3.43
C TYR A 310 -5.01 -6.81 -2.84
N GLY A 311 -5.92 -6.91 -1.88
CA GLY A 311 -6.17 -8.11 -1.10
C GLY A 311 -5.42 -8.11 0.22
N ASN A 312 -5.32 -6.95 0.88
CA ASN A 312 -4.66 -6.80 2.16
C ASN A 312 -3.23 -7.37 2.16
N GLY A 313 -2.45 -7.06 1.11
CA GLY A 313 -1.08 -7.55 0.95
C GLY A 313 -0.95 -9.01 0.49
N LYS A 314 -1.99 -9.59 -0.13
CA LYS A 314 -2.01 -11.01 -0.58
C LYS A 314 -0.78 -11.44 -1.38
N ILE A 315 -0.25 -10.57 -2.24
CA ILE A 315 0.97 -10.85 -3.02
C ILE A 315 2.19 -11.13 -2.14
N VAL A 316 2.32 -10.48 -0.97
CA VAL A 316 3.40 -10.73 -0.01
C VAL A 316 3.30 -12.15 0.53
N LYS A 317 2.09 -12.62 0.85
CA LYS A 317 1.84 -13.99 1.30
C LYS A 317 2.18 -15.00 0.20
N LEU A 318 1.75 -14.76 -1.03
CA LEU A 318 2.05 -15.64 -2.16
C LEU A 318 3.56 -15.74 -2.46
N CYS A 319 4.30 -14.64 -2.33
CA CYS A 319 5.76 -14.65 -2.42
C CYS A 319 6.41 -15.36 -1.22
N GLN A 320 5.88 -15.19 0.00
CA GLN A 320 6.37 -15.93 1.17
C GLN A 320 6.19 -17.44 0.99
N ASP A 321 5.02 -17.89 0.56
CA ASP A 321 4.68 -19.31 0.42
C ASP A 321 5.56 -20.01 -0.63
N ARG A 322 6.05 -19.25 -1.63
CA ARG A 322 6.93 -19.75 -2.70
C ARG A 322 8.41 -19.50 -2.47
N GLY A 323 8.78 -18.73 -1.44
CA GLY A 323 10.15 -18.29 -1.22
C GLY A 323 10.66 -17.36 -2.32
N TRP A 324 9.84 -16.41 -2.77
CA TRP A 324 10.18 -15.44 -3.81
C TRP A 324 10.40 -14.05 -3.22
N ILE A 325 11.26 -13.26 -3.87
CA ILE A 325 11.45 -11.84 -3.55
C ILE A 325 10.33 -11.05 -4.24
N LEU A 326 9.78 -10.05 -3.56
CA LEU A 326 8.85 -9.10 -4.15
C LEU A 326 9.42 -7.69 -4.04
N ILE A 327 9.30 -6.90 -5.10
CA ILE A 327 9.61 -5.47 -5.08
C ILE A 327 8.54 -4.65 -5.79
N ALA A 328 8.11 -3.54 -5.17
CA ALA A 328 7.20 -2.58 -5.77
C ALA A 328 7.85 -1.18 -5.80
N PRO A 329 8.16 -0.61 -6.98
CA PRO A 329 8.66 0.76 -7.10
C PRO A 329 7.56 1.80 -6.90
N ARG A 330 7.90 2.97 -6.32
CA ARG A 330 6.98 4.10 -6.05
C ARG A 330 6.44 4.78 -7.30
N ASN A 331 7.25 4.88 -8.35
CA ASN A 331 6.93 5.48 -9.65
C ASN A 331 8.00 5.00 -10.63
N PHE A 332 7.67 4.06 -11.51
CA PHE A 332 8.70 3.44 -12.35
C PHE A 332 8.93 4.19 -13.67
N GLY A 333 7.85 4.48 -14.40
CA GLY A 333 7.90 5.01 -15.77
C GLY A 333 7.82 3.90 -16.83
N PHE A 334 8.22 4.21 -18.06
CA PHE A 334 7.98 3.35 -19.24
C PHE A 334 9.26 2.83 -19.91
N LYS A 335 10.45 3.25 -19.47
CA LYS A 335 11.71 2.96 -20.16
C LYS A 335 12.23 1.57 -19.81
N ALA A 336 12.38 0.68 -20.80
CA ALA A 336 12.91 -0.65 -20.54
C ALA A 336 14.39 -0.66 -20.13
N VAL A 337 15.19 0.31 -20.62
CA VAL A 337 16.59 0.49 -20.21
C VAL A 337 16.72 0.77 -18.70
N LYS A 338 15.78 1.54 -18.13
CA LYS A 338 15.73 1.78 -16.69
C LYS A 338 15.38 0.49 -15.93
N MET A 339 14.48 -0.34 -16.46
CA MET A 339 14.14 -1.64 -15.86
C MET A 339 15.32 -2.59 -15.83
N GLN A 340 16.10 -2.63 -16.91
CA GLN A 340 17.32 -3.42 -16.96
C GLN A 340 18.33 -2.96 -15.89
N GLU A 341 18.61 -1.65 -15.83
CA GLU A 341 19.50 -1.06 -14.81
C GLU A 341 19.00 -1.35 -13.39
N PHE A 342 17.70 -1.22 -13.16
CA PHE A 342 17.09 -1.51 -11.86
C PHE A 342 17.26 -2.99 -11.46
N ILE A 343 17.03 -3.94 -12.37
CA ILE A 343 17.25 -5.37 -12.14
C ILE A 343 18.73 -5.66 -11.86
N GLU A 344 19.64 -5.01 -12.58
CA GLU A 344 21.09 -5.13 -12.38
C GLU A 344 21.48 -4.66 -10.97
N SER A 345 21.09 -3.44 -10.58
CA SER A 345 21.33 -2.90 -9.24
C SER A 345 20.71 -3.74 -8.14
N LEU A 346 19.49 -4.26 -8.33
CA LEU A 346 18.87 -5.19 -7.37
C LEU A 346 19.66 -6.47 -7.20
N SER A 347 20.26 -6.99 -8.28
CA SER A 347 21.04 -8.23 -8.25
C SER A 347 22.39 -8.08 -7.55
N GLU A 348 22.88 -6.85 -7.37
CA GLU A 348 24.05 -6.56 -6.53
C GLU A 348 23.70 -6.58 -5.04
N ILE A 349 22.46 -6.23 -4.69
CA ILE A 349 21.97 -6.11 -3.31
C ILE A 349 21.40 -7.45 -2.83
N TYR A 350 20.66 -8.12 -3.70
CA TYR A 350 19.93 -9.36 -3.43
C TYR A 350 20.38 -10.51 -4.35
N LYS A 351 20.38 -11.74 -3.84
CA LYS A 351 20.70 -12.94 -4.62
C LYS A 351 19.46 -13.34 -5.45
N ILE A 352 19.35 -12.77 -6.64
CA ILE A 352 18.23 -12.96 -7.58
C ILE A 352 18.62 -13.94 -8.69
N ASP A 353 17.71 -14.84 -9.05
CA ASP A 353 17.78 -15.65 -10.26
C ASP A 353 17.22 -14.85 -11.44
N LYS A 354 18.10 -14.25 -12.25
CA LYS A 354 17.71 -13.40 -13.38
C LYS A 354 16.91 -14.13 -14.47
N SER A 355 16.91 -15.46 -14.47
CA SER A 355 16.06 -16.26 -15.39
C SER A 355 14.60 -16.39 -14.91
N LYS A 356 14.30 -15.96 -13.67
CA LYS A 356 13.00 -16.10 -13.00
C LYS A 356 12.50 -14.76 -12.47
N ILE A 357 12.53 -13.74 -13.33
CA ILE A 357 11.97 -12.43 -13.04
C ILE A 357 10.57 -12.35 -13.63
N PHE A 358 9.59 -12.05 -12.78
CA PHE A 358 8.20 -11.87 -13.14
C PHE A 358 7.81 -10.41 -13.00
N LEU A 359 6.95 -9.92 -13.91
CA LEU A 359 6.43 -8.56 -13.87
C LEU A 359 4.92 -8.58 -13.77
N ILE A 360 4.37 -7.96 -12.73
CA ILE A 360 2.94 -7.74 -12.56
C ILE A 360 2.66 -6.25 -12.66
N GLY A 361 1.65 -5.87 -13.44
CA GLY A 361 1.13 -4.51 -13.47
C GLY A 361 -0.36 -4.44 -13.15
N HIS A 362 -0.81 -3.32 -12.59
CA HIS A 362 -2.23 -2.95 -12.51
C HIS A 362 -2.47 -1.61 -13.20
N SER A 363 -3.51 -1.50 -14.04
CA SER A 363 -3.94 -0.23 -14.66
C SER A 363 -2.78 0.49 -15.37
N LEU A 364 -2.34 1.66 -14.88
CA LEU A 364 -1.13 2.35 -15.37
C LEU A 364 0.11 1.43 -15.34
N GLY A 365 0.29 0.66 -14.27
CA GLY A 365 1.37 -0.31 -14.13
C GLY A 365 1.30 -1.44 -15.14
N SER A 366 0.10 -1.86 -15.59
CA SER A 366 -0.04 -2.82 -16.69
C SER A 366 0.40 -2.23 -18.02
N ILE A 367 0.07 -0.96 -18.29
CA ILE A 367 0.54 -0.27 -19.49
C ILE A 367 2.06 -0.13 -19.48
N GLN A 368 2.64 0.20 -18.32
CA GLN A 368 4.09 0.25 -18.12
C GLN A 368 4.72 -1.13 -18.35
N ALA A 369 4.17 -2.18 -17.73
CA ALA A 369 4.66 -3.54 -17.86
C ALA A 369 4.65 -4.03 -19.31
N LEU A 370 3.55 -3.82 -20.04
CA LEU A 370 3.44 -4.20 -21.44
C LEU A 370 4.42 -3.41 -22.32
N THR A 371 4.59 -2.11 -22.05
CA THR A 371 5.51 -1.25 -22.81
C THR A 371 6.96 -1.70 -22.62
N ILE A 372 7.36 -1.93 -21.36
CA ILE A 372 8.71 -2.39 -21.01
C ILE A 372 8.98 -3.77 -21.62
N ALA A 373 8.03 -4.71 -21.48
CA ALA A 373 8.15 -6.04 -22.07
C ALA A 373 8.20 -5.99 -23.61
N SER A 374 7.50 -5.06 -24.25
CA SER A 374 7.56 -4.87 -25.71
C SER A 374 8.92 -4.40 -26.22
N GLU A 375 9.73 -3.78 -25.37
CA GLU A 375 11.08 -3.33 -25.73
C GLU A 375 12.17 -4.33 -25.33
N ARG A 376 11.94 -5.10 -24.26
CA ARG A 376 12.92 -6.00 -23.63
C ARG A 376 12.24 -7.23 -23.01
N ALA A 377 11.60 -8.06 -23.84
CA ALA A 377 10.92 -9.27 -23.36
C ALA A 377 11.87 -10.26 -22.67
N GLU A 378 13.15 -10.30 -23.05
CA GLU A 378 14.16 -11.19 -22.46
C GLU A 378 14.45 -10.95 -20.97
N LEU A 379 14.02 -9.82 -20.40
CA LEU A 379 14.19 -9.54 -18.97
C LEU A 379 13.25 -10.37 -18.09
N PHE A 380 12.19 -10.94 -18.66
CA PHE A 380 11.11 -11.55 -17.90
C PHE A 380 10.89 -13.00 -18.29
N ARG A 381 10.59 -13.83 -17.27
CA ARG A 381 10.13 -15.20 -17.46
C ARG A 381 8.65 -15.24 -17.86
N ALA A 382 7.83 -14.36 -17.27
CA ALA A 382 6.43 -14.15 -17.60
C ALA A 382 5.96 -12.80 -17.06
N ILE A 383 4.85 -12.29 -17.61
CA ILE A 383 4.22 -11.05 -17.12
C ILE A 383 2.72 -11.23 -16.88
N ALA A 384 2.17 -10.44 -15.98
CA ALA A 384 0.74 -10.34 -15.74
C ALA A 384 0.25 -8.89 -15.85
N LEU A 385 -0.82 -8.68 -16.62
CA LEU A 385 -1.41 -7.39 -16.93
C LEU A 385 -2.84 -7.38 -16.38
N VAL A 386 -3.06 -6.62 -15.29
CA VAL A 386 -4.38 -6.54 -14.65
C VAL A 386 -5.05 -5.21 -14.99
N SER A 387 -6.29 -5.28 -15.48
CA SER A 387 -7.19 -4.14 -15.66
C SER A 387 -6.63 -3.01 -16.55
N ALA A 388 -6.12 -3.37 -17.73
CA ALA A 388 -5.68 -2.39 -18.72
C ALA A 388 -5.76 -2.93 -20.15
N GLY A 389 -5.94 -2.01 -21.10
CA GLY A 389 -5.53 -2.24 -22.48
C GLY A 389 -4.10 -1.77 -22.71
N GLY A 390 -3.73 -1.64 -23.98
CA GLY A 390 -2.44 -1.06 -24.34
C GLY A 390 -2.11 -1.32 -25.79
N ASN A 391 -1.09 -0.61 -26.26
CA ASN A 391 -0.43 -0.96 -27.50
C ASN A 391 0.85 -1.72 -27.16
N PHE A 392 1.23 -2.62 -28.05
CA PHE A 392 2.47 -3.37 -27.96
C PHE A 392 3.15 -3.33 -29.32
N LYS A 393 4.49 -3.38 -29.31
CA LYS A 393 5.29 -3.61 -30.51
C LYS A 393 5.56 -5.10 -30.58
N SER A 394 4.93 -5.79 -31.53
CA SER A 394 5.12 -7.23 -31.67
C SER A 394 6.49 -7.54 -32.27
N ASP A 395 7.22 -8.45 -31.62
CA ASP A 395 8.36 -9.17 -32.17
C ASP A 395 8.32 -10.63 -31.69
N GLU A 396 9.23 -11.46 -32.19
CA GLU A 396 9.25 -12.89 -31.84
C GLU A 396 9.57 -13.14 -30.36
N LYS A 397 10.34 -12.26 -29.70
CA LYS A 397 10.65 -12.42 -28.28
C LYS A 397 9.41 -12.20 -27.42
N LEU A 398 8.65 -11.14 -27.69
CA LEU A 398 7.42 -10.82 -26.98
C LEU A 398 6.34 -11.87 -27.24
N LYS A 399 6.22 -12.42 -28.45
CA LYS A 399 5.26 -13.51 -28.76
C LYS A 399 5.51 -14.79 -27.96
N ASN A 400 6.78 -15.08 -27.67
CA ASN A 400 7.19 -16.25 -26.90
C ASN A 400 7.09 -16.04 -25.38
N LEU A 401 6.95 -14.79 -24.92
CA LEU A 401 6.80 -14.47 -23.51
C LEU A 401 5.41 -14.94 -23.01
N PRO A 402 5.33 -15.73 -21.93
CA PRO A 402 4.06 -16.04 -21.28
C PRO A 402 3.40 -14.78 -20.72
N ILE A 403 2.15 -14.50 -21.12
CA ILE A 403 1.41 -13.31 -20.71
C ILE A 403 0.07 -13.72 -20.09
N PHE A 404 -0.16 -13.29 -18.85
CA PHE A 404 -1.46 -13.40 -18.19
C PHE A 404 -2.19 -12.05 -18.26
N ILE A 405 -3.45 -12.03 -18.69
CA ILE A 405 -4.30 -10.84 -18.73
C ILE A 405 -5.51 -11.09 -17.84
N ALA A 406 -5.75 -10.20 -16.89
CA ALA A 406 -6.89 -10.27 -15.99
C ALA A 406 -7.67 -8.96 -15.95
N THR A 407 -8.97 -9.04 -15.75
CA THR A 407 -9.85 -7.88 -15.51
C THR A 407 -11.14 -8.34 -14.84
N GLY A 408 -11.89 -7.43 -14.23
CA GLY A 408 -13.24 -7.71 -13.75
C GLY A 408 -14.30 -7.41 -14.82
N THR A 409 -15.48 -8.05 -14.79
CA THR A 409 -16.54 -7.77 -15.77
C THR A 409 -17.26 -6.43 -15.51
N ALA A 410 -17.19 -5.90 -14.29
CA ALA A 410 -17.70 -4.58 -13.91
C ALA A 410 -16.64 -3.47 -14.00
N ASP A 411 -15.43 -3.81 -14.43
CA ASP A 411 -14.30 -2.89 -14.63
C ASP A 411 -14.50 -2.07 -15.91
N PHE A 412 -14.29 -0.74 -15.82
CA PHE A 412 -14.33 0.14 -16.99
C PHE A 412 -13.29 -0.22 -18.06
N SER A 413 -12.22 -0.93 -17.68
CA SER A 413 -11.17 -1.42 -18.57
C SER A 413 -11.48 -2.77 -19.23
N PHE A 414 -12.59 -3.43 -18.89
CA PHE A 414 -12.93 -4.78 -19.36
C PHE A 414 -12.80 -4.93 -20.88
N ARG A 415 -13.46 -4.03 -21.63
CA ARG A 415 -13.44 -4.05 -23.11
C ARG A 415 -12.01 -3.89 -23.66
N ASN A 416 -11.21 -3.03 -23.04
CA ASN A 416 -9.84 -2.77 -23.47
C ASN A 416 -8.91 -3.96 -23.18
N SER A 417 -9.08 -4.63 -22.04
CA SER A 417 -8.33 -5.84 -21.67
C SER A 417 -8.67 -7.02 -22.61
N LYS A 418 -9.95 -7.19 -22.93
CA LYS A 418 -10.40 -8.19 -23.91
C LYS A 418 -9.84 -7.93 -25.31
N LEU A 419 -9.94 -6.68 -25.79
CA LEU A 419 -9.41 -6.30 -27.10
C LEU A 419 -7.87 -6.47 -27.17
N LEU A 420 -7.15 -6.22 -26.06
CA LEU A 420 -5.71 -6.46 -26.00
C LEU A 420 -5.39 -7.94 -26.25
N GLN A 421 -6.10 -8.85 -25.58
CA GLN A 421 -5.92 -10.29 -25.78
C GLN A 421 -6.26 -10.71 -27.21
N GLU A 422 -7.38 -10.24 -27.77
CA GLU A 422 -7.77 -10.53 -29.15
C GLU A 422 -6.69 -10.08 -30.15
N ARG A 423 -6.13 -8.88 -29.97
CA ARG A 423 -5.04 -8.35 -30.79
C ARG A 423 -3.75 -9.16 -30.65
N MET A 424 -3.43 -9.65 -29.45
CA MET A 424 -2.27 -10.51 -29.24
C MET A 424 -2.43 -11.86 -29.96
N LEU A 425 -3.60 -12.50 -29.87
CA LEU A 425 -3.86 -13.74 -30.61
C LEU A 425 -3.78 -13.52 -32.13
N GLN A 426 -4.36 -12.44 -32.64
CA GLN A 426 -4.27 -12.08 -34.07
C GLN A 426 -2.83 -11.81 -34.52
N ALA A 427 -1.98 -11.29 -33.62
CA ALA A 427 -0.55 -11.07 -33.89
C ALA A 427 0.30 -12.36 -33.76
N GLY A 428 -0.31 -13.52 -33.48
CA GLY A 428 0.36 -14.82 -33.43
C GLY A 428 0.98 -15.18 -32.07
N PHE A 429 0.51 -14.57 -30.98
CA PHE A 429 0.92 -14.97 -29.63
C PHE A 429 0.26 -16.30 -29.26
N THR A 430 1.05 -17.25 -28.77
CA THR A 430 0.56 -18.61 -28.45
C THR A 430 0.45 -18.86 -26.95
N ASN A 431 1.10 -18.05 -26.11
CA ASN A 431 1.13 -18.22 -24.66
C ASN A 431 0.46 -17.04 -23.92
N VAL A 432 -0.82 -16.81 -24.22
CA VAL A 432 -1.64 -15.78 -23.59
C VAL A 432 -2.80 -16.43 -22.85
N LYS A 433 -2.90 -16.20 -21.53
CA LYS A 433 -4.07 -16.57 -20.73
C LYS A 433 -4.88 -15.33 -20.41
N PHE A 434 -6.18 -15.33 -20.69
CA PHE A 434 -7.10 -14.27 -20.30
C PHE A 434 -8.16 -14.78 -19.32
N VAL A 435 -8.38 -14.02 -18.24
CA VAL A 435 -9.39 -14.33 -17.23
C VAL A 435 -10.21 -13.08 -16.91
N ALA A 436 -11.53 -13.23 -16.90
CA ALA A 436 -12.46 -12.19 -16.48
C ALA A 436 -13.20 -12.63 -15.21
N TYR A 437 -13.15 -11.80 -14.17
CA TYR A 437 -13.80 -12.10 -12.88
C TYR A 437 -15.17 -11.42 -12.82
N GLU A 438 -16.22 -12.21 -12.60
CA GLU A 438 -17.61 -11.74 -12.59
C GLU A 438 -17.86 -10.72 -11.47
N ASP A 439 -18.56 -9.63 -11.79
CA ASP A 439 -18.96 -8.53 -10.89
C ASP A 439 -17.81 -7.75 -10.23
N VAL A 440 -16.57 -8.17 -10.44
CA VAL A 440 -15.37 -7.51 -9.92
C VAL A 440 -15.12 -6.19 -10.66
N GLU A 441 -14.76 -5.16 -9.91
CA GLU A 441 -14.43 -3.83 -10.42
C GLU A 441 -12.91 -3.65 -10.62
N HIS A 442 -12.49 -2.42 -10.96
CA HIS A 442 -11.12 -2.07 -11.34
C HIS A 442 -10.01 -2.37 -10.30
N LEU A 443 -10.23 -2.11 -9.01
CA LEU A 443 -9.20 -2.23 -7.97
C LEU A 443 -9.07 -3.66 -7.45
N THR A 444 -10.19 -4.27 -7.06
CA THR A 444 -10.24 -5.63 -6.50
C THR A 444 -9.91 -6.72 -7.53
N ALA A 445 -9.92 -6.40 -8.84
CA ALA A 445 -9.41 -7.29 -9.88
C ALA A 445 -8.00 -7.81 -9.60
N VAL A 446 -7.13 -7.05 -8.94
CA VAL A 446 -5.81 -7.53 -8.51
C VAL A 446 -5.96 -8.64 -7.47
N GLN A 447 -6.68 -8.40 -6.37
CA GLN A 447 -6.90 -9.38 -5.29
C GLN A 447 -7.39 -10.74 -5.82
N PHE A 448 -8.38 -10.72 -6.72
CA PHE A 448 -8.99 -11.93 -7.25
C PHE A 448 -8.10 -12.65 -8.27
N SER A 449 -7.25 -11.92 -8.99
CA SER A 449 -6.37 -12.52 -9.99
C SER A 449 -5.06 -13.07 -9.45
N LEU A 450 -4.62 -12.63 -8.27
CA LEU A 450 -3.29 -12.98 -7.75
C LEU A 450 -3.03 -14.49 -7.63
N ASN A 451 -3.98 -15.30 -7.17
CA ASN A 451 -3.75 -16.76 -7.08
C ASN A 451 -3.48 -17.36 -8.46
N GLU A 452 -4.33 -17.07 -9.44
CA GLU A 452 -4.18 -17.60 -10.80
C GLU A 452 -2.96 -17.04 -11.54
N ILE A 453 -2.57 -15.78 -11.26
CA ILE A 453 -1.34 -15.19 -11.79
C ILE A 453 -0.12 -15.97 -11.28
N PHE A 454 -0.07 -16.25 -9.98
CA PHE A 454 1.04 -16.98 -9.40
C PHE A 454 1.07 -18.45 -9.84
N ASP A 455 -0.09 -19.11 -9.95
CA ASP A 455 -0.18 -20.46 -10.52
C ASP A 455 0.27 -20.48 -11.99
N PHE A 456 0.00 -19.41 -12.74
CA PHE A 456 0.51 -19.25 -14.10
C PHE A 456 2.02 -19.07 -14.12
N PHE A 457 2.59 -18.24 -13.23
CA PHE A 457 4.03 -18.09 -13.09
C PHE A 457 4.73 -19.40 -12.70
N ASP A 458 4.16 -20.17 -11.77
CA ASP A 458 4.70 -21.48 -11.35
C ASP A 458 4.82 -22.46 -12.52
N LYS A 459 3.85 -22.48 -13.44
CA LYS A 459 3.88 -23.33 -14.64
C LYS A 459 4.98 -22.96 -15.63
N THR A 460 5.60 -21.79 -15.47
CA THR A 460 6.73 -21.36 -16.29
C THR A 460 8.08 -21.68 -15.63
N LEU A 461 8.14 -22.20 -14.40
CA LEU A 461 9.42 -22.44 -13.73
C LEU A 461 10.22 -23.65 -14.23
#